data_AF-A0A966MYA4-F1
#
_entry.id   AF-A0A966MYA4-F1
#
_cell.length_a   1.000
_cell.length_b   1.000
_cell.length_c   1.000
_cell.angle_alpha   90.00
_cell.angle_beta   90.00
_cell.angle_gamma   90.00
#
_symmetry.space_group_name_H-M   'P 1'
#
loop_
_entity.id
_entity.type
_entity.pdbx_description
1 polymer ?
#
loop_
_entity_poly.entity_id
_entity_poly.type
_entity_poly.pdbx_seq_one_letter_code
_entity_poly.pdbx_strand_id
1 'polypeptide(L)' 'MNQRQYVYCNACGHRNPPSATFCSACGAVLDKPSTRTVVLPKTD' A
#
# COMPACT_ATOMS: atom_id res chain seq x y z
N MET A 1 -5.94 -7.11 -15.82
CA MET A 1 -4.94 -6.28 -15.10
C MET A 1 -5.64 -5.04 -14.55
N ASN A 2 -6.05 -4.99 -13.28
CA ASN A 2 -6.47 -3.73 -12.64
C ASN A 2 -6.55 -3.86 -11.11
N GLN A 3 -5.43 -4.19 -10.47
CA GLN A 3 -5.38 -4.20 -9.01
C GLN A 3 -5.28 -2.76 -8.50
N ARG A 4 -6.44 -2.14 -8.24
CA ARG A 4 -6.51 -0.92 -7.44
C ARG A 4 -6.12 -1.28 -6.00
N GLN A 5 -4.82 -1.38 -5.75
CA GLN A 5 -4.27 -1.59 -4.41
C GLN A 5 -4.61 -0.36 -3.58
N TYR A 6 -5.27 -0.55 -2.45
CA TYR A 6 -5.50 0.48 -1.44
C TYR A 6 -4.90 0.00 -0.13
N VAL A 7 -4.44 0.95 0.68
CA VAL A 7 -3.89 0.66 2.01
C VAL A 7 -4.82 1.23 3.06
N TYR A 8 -4.96 0.53 4.18
CA TYR A 8 -5.76 1.03 5.30
C TYR A 8 -4.83 1.41 6.43
N CYS A 9 -5.13 2.54 7.06
CA CYS A 9 -4.38 2.98 8.21
C CYS A 9 -4.61 2.03 9.39
N ASN A 10 -3.54 1.53 9.99
CA ASN A 10 -3.61 0.69 11.19
C ASN A 10 -4.01 1.48 12.45
N ALA A 11 -3.88 2.80 12.46
CA ALA A 11 -4.22 3.66 13.59
C ALA A 11 -5.70 4.07 13.60
N CYS A 12 -6.27 4.40 12.44
CA CYS A 12 -7.64 4.95 12.35
C CYS A 12 -8.57 4.21 11.39
N GLY A 13 -8.06 3.25 10.59
CA GLY A 13 -8.84 2.50 9.61
C GLY A 13 -9.14 3.25 8.30
N HIS A 14 -8.68 4.49 8.13
CA HIS A 14 -8.94 5.25 6.90
C HIS A 14 -8.30 4.60 5.68
N ARG A 15 -9.01 4.59 4.55
CA ARG A 15 -8.50 4.09 3.27
C ARG A 15 -7.64 5.16 2.61
N ASN A 16 -6.40 4.83 2.32
CA ASN A 16 -5.44 5.71 1.69
C ASN A 16 -4.94 5.09 0.37
N PRO A 17 -4.46 5.92 -0.58
CA PRO A 17 -3.84 5.42 -1.80
C PRO A 17 -2.54 4.68 -1.47
N PRO A 18 -2.14 3.70 -2.30
CA PRO A 18 -1.00 2.82 -2.01
C PRO A 18 0.35 3.55 -2.05
N SER A 19 0.39 4.73 -2.68
CA SER A 19 1.55 5.61 -2.73
C SER A 19 1.65 6.56 -1.53
N ALA A 20 0.64 6.62 -0.65
CA ALA A 20 0.65 7.48 0.52
C ALA A 20 1.61 6.92 1.60
N THR A 21 2.51 7.77 2.08
CA THR A 21 3.40 7.46 3.22
C THR A 21 2.74 7.76 4.57
N PHE A 22 1.77 8.67 4.58
CA PHE A 22 1.06 9.11 5.78
C PHE A 22 -0.44 9.10 5.54
N CYS A 23 -1.21 8.85 6.59
CA CYS A 23 -2.66 8.86 6.52
C CYS A 23 -3.18 10.28 6.36
N SER A 24 -3.97 10.53 5.32
CA SER A 24 -4.59 11.84 5.08
C SER A 24 -5.65 12.23 6.10
N ALA A 25 -6.13 11.28 6.91
CA ALA A 25 -7.14 11.53 7.93
C ALA A 25 -6.54 11.78 9.33
N CYS A 26 -5.55 10.99 9.74
CA CYS A 26 -4.99 11.08 11.10
C CYS A 26 -3.50 11.44 11.18
N GLY A 27 -2.78 11.50 10.05
CA GLY A 27 -1.35 11.80 10.01
C GLY A 27 -0.41 10.65 10.40
N ALA A 28 -0.93 9.49 10.79
CA ALA A 28 -0.10 8.33 11.14
C ALA A 28 0.66 7.78 9.93
N VAL A 29 1.84 7.19 10.16
CA VAL A 29 2.64 6.56 9.12
C VAL A 29 1.91 5.34 8.57
N LEU A 30 1.76 5.26 7.26
CA LEU A 30 1.21 4.09 6.58
C LEU A 30 2.37 3.16 6.24
N ASP A 31 2.24 1.90 6.64
CA ASP A 31 3.16 0.87 6.20
C ASP A 31 3.00 0.73 4.68
N LYS A 32 4.05 1.12 3.95
CA LYS A 32 4.06 1.00 2.50
C LYS A 32 3.95 -0.49 2.18
N PRO A 33 2.97 -0.94 1.38
CA PRO A 33 3.16 -2.16 0.63
C PRO A 33 4.26 -1.82 -0.37
N SER A 34 5.51 -1.98 0.07
CA SER A 34 6.69 -1.91 -0.78
C SER A 34 6.32 -2.68 -2.01
N THR A 35 6.35 -1.95 -3.12
CA THR A 35 6.14 -2.42 -4.48
C THR A 35 6.41 -3.90 -4.49
N ARG A 36 5.36 -4.69 -4.69
CA ARG A 36 5.50 -6.09 -5.03
C ARG A 36 6.26 -6.03 -6.35
N THR A 37 7.59 -5.92 -6.27
CA THR A 37 8.51 -6.19 -7.35
C THR A 37 8.30 -7.66 -7.53
N VAL A 38 7.31 -7.95 -8.36
CA VAL A 38 7.07 -9.26 -8.92
C VAL A 38 8.26 -9.47 -9.85
N VAL A 39 9.44 -9.68 -9.26
CA VAL A 39 10.44 -10.55 -9.87
C VAL A 39 9.79 -11.92 -9.79
N LEU A 40 8.95 -12.22 -10.79
CA LEU A 40 8.64 -13.60 -11.11
C LEU A 40 10.00 -14.28 -11.27
N PRO A 41 10.40 -15.23 -10.41
CA PRO A 41 11.49 -16.11 -10.79
C PRO A 41 11.01 -16.78 -12.08
N LYS A 42 11.74 -16.51 -13.17
CA LYS A 42 11.59 -17.23 -14.42
C LYS A 42 11.77 -18.70 -14.05
N THR A 43 10.70 -19.48 -14.03
CA THR A 43 10.78 -20.94 -14.00
C THR A 43 10.77 -21.37 -15.45
N ASP A 44 11.90 -21.95 -15.85
CA ASP A 44 12.20 -22.65 -17.10
C ASP A 44 11.08 -23.62 -17.52
#